data_AF-A0A7J8Y2V2-F1
#
_entry.id   AF-A0A7J8Y2V2-F1
#
_cell.length_a   1.000
_cell.length_b   1.000
_cell.length_c   1.000
_cell.angle_alpha   90.00
_cell.angle_beta   90.00
_cell.angle_gamma   90.00
#
_symmetry.space_group_name_H-M   'P 1'
#
loop_
_entity.id
_entity.type
_entity.pdbx_description
1 polymer ?
#
loop_
_entity_poly.entity_id
_entity_poly.type
_entity_poly.pdbx_seq_one_letter_code
_entity_poly.pdbx_strand_id
1 'polypeptide(L)'
;MATAEFGLSENGCCVSSTHLHWKKAADALHCSHFNEVTQMVSQFAEANTVEIQGTTLTVAQVTAISRRNQVMVSLDESTARDRVANSANWVTNNISRGTDTYGVTTGFGATSHRRTTKTADLQAELIRFLNAGVIGKENLPTSYSKAAMLVRANTLMQGYSGIRWEILEAMAELMNQNLIPKLPLRGTITASGDLVPLSYIAGLLTGRHNSKVVTLEGEEIEGIEALKRAGIGSPFELQAKEGLALVNGTAVGSAVAATVCFDANLLALLSVILSALFCEVMHGKPEFTDPLTHELKHHPGQIESAAIMKFLLDGSDYMKEAKIRHEKDPLTKPKQD
;
A
#
# COMPACT_ATOMS: atom_id res chain seq x y z
N MET A 1 -4.72 -50.99 -18.73
CA MET A 1 -3.85 -50.31 -17.75
C MET A 1 -2.52 -50.07 -18.41
N ALA A 2 -2.34 -48.87 -18.97
CA ALA A 2 -1.10 -48.47 -19.61
C ALA A 2 -0.63 -47.20 -18.91
N THR A 3 0.52 -47.30 -18.26
CA THR A 3 1.29 -46.24 -17.64
C THR A 3 1.85 -45.32 -18.71
N ALA A 4 1.51 -44.03 -18.67
CA ALA A 4 2.17 -43.01 -19.48
C ALA A 4 3.11 -42.21 -18.58
N GLU A 5 4.41 -42.40 -18.81
CA GLU A 5 5.48 -41.59 -18.27
C GLU A 5 5.37 -40.16 -18.83
N PHE A 6 5.35 -39.17 -17.95
CA PHE A 6 5.51 -37.77 -18.34
C PHE A 6 7.00 -37.44 -18.38
N GLY A 7 7.53 -37.29 -19.59
CA GLY A 7 8.86 -36.74 -19.83
C GLY A 7 8.92 -35.26 -19.45
N LEU A 8 9.80 -34.92 -18.51
CA LEU A 8 10.16 -33.55 -18.15
C LEU A 8 11.09 -32.99 -19.23
N SER A 9 10.66 -31.93 -19.91
CA SER A 9 11.51 -31.14 -20.81
C SER A 9 12.52 -30.32 -20.03
N GLU A 10 13.77 -30.35 -20.47
CA GLU A 10 14.91 -29.59 -19.99
C GLU A 10 14.69 -28.07 -20.16
N ASN A 11 14.37 -27.38 -19.06
CA ASN A 11 14.82 -26.00 -18.85
C ASN A 11 15.31 -25.92 -17.40
N GLY A 12 16.64 -25.90 -17.27
CA GLY A 12 17.33 -26.01 -15.99
C GLY A 12 16.98 -24.91 -15.00
N CYS A 13 16.57 -25.28 -13.79
CA CYS A 13 17.50 -25.44 -12.68
C CYS A 13 16.67 -25.94 -11.48
N CYS A 14 16.89 -27.18 -11.07
CA CYS A 14 16.36 -27.71 -9.81
C CYS A 14 17.05 -26.99 -8.65
N VAL A 15 16.52 -25.83 -8.25
CA VAL A 15 16.92 -25.13 -7.04
C VAL A 15 16.05 -25.63 -5.89
N SER A 16 16.69 -26.37 -4.98
CA SER A 16 16.29 -26.67 -3.60
C SER A 16 15.00 -25.99 -3.07
N SER A 17 13.93 -26.78 -2.99
CA SER A 17 12.91 -26.82 -1.92
C SER A 17 12.46 -25.52 -1.19
N THR A 18 12.12 -24.45 -1.88
CA THR A 18 11.06 -23.52 -1.40
C THR A 18 10.17 -23.06 -2.57
N HIS A 19 9.38 -23.98 -3.13
CA HIS A 19 8.44 -23.68 -4.23
C HIS A 19 7.28 -22.74 -3.83
N LEU A 20 7.14 -22.46 -2.54
CA LEU A 20 6.13 -21.55 -2.01
C LEU A 20 6.87 -20.54 -1.15
N HIS A 21 6.60 -19.25 -1.33
CA HIS A 21 7.30 -18.13 -0.65
C HIS A 21 7.13 -18.08 0.89
N TRP A 22 6.71 -19.18 1.53
CA TRP A 22 6.53 -19.32 2.98
C TRP A 22 7.79 -18.97 3.76
N LYS A 23 8.96 -19.47 3.34
CA LYS A 23 10.21 -19.18 4.05
C LYS A 23 10.50 -17.69 4.06
N LYS A 24 10.39 -17.02 2.90
CA LYS A 24 10.58 -15.56 2.79
C LYS A 24 9.58 -14.79 3.67
N ALA A 25 8.33 -15.23 3.73
CA ALA A 25 7.30 -14.61 4.57
C ALA A 25 7.56 -14.83 6.07
N ALA A 26 8.03 -16.02 6.47
CA ALA A 26 8.40 -16.34 7.85
C ALA A 26 9.65 -15.56 8.28
N ASP A 27 10.66 -15.47 7.41
CA ASP A 27 11.90 -14.73 7.68
C ASP A 27 11.63 -13.24 7.94
N ALA A 28 10.59 -12.67 7.32
CA ALA A 28 10.16 -11.30 7.57
C ALA A 28 9.58 -11.07 8.98
N LEU A 29 9.21 -12.14 9.71
CA LEU A 29 8.66 -12.09 11.07
C LEU A 29 9.71 -12.41 12.15
N HIS A 30 10.98 -12.61 11.80
CA HIS A 30 12.01 -13.04 12.75
C HIS A 30 12.57 -11.92 13.65
N CYS A 31 12.30 -10.64 13.36
CA CYS A 31 12.75 -9.53 14.19
C CYS A 31 11.75 -9.22 15.31
N SER A 32 12.20 -8.54 16.38
CA SER A 32 11.30 -8.09 17.45
C SER A 32 10.37 -6.99 16.92
N HIS A 33 9.14 -6.96 17.41
CA HIS A 33 8.15 -5.96 17.02
C HIS A 33 8.66 -4.54 17.31
N PHE A 34 9.31 -4.32 18.46
CA PHE A 34 9.93 -3.05 18.82
C PHE A 34 10.93 -2.55 17.77
N ASN A 35 11.79 -3.44 17.25
CA ASN A 35 12.77 -3.08 16.24
C ASN A 35 12.10 -2.76 14.90
N GLU A 36 11.10 -3.56 14.51
CA GLU A 36 10.32 -3.31 13.29
C GLU A 36 9.61 -1.95 13.36
N VAL A 37 8.95 -1.63 14.48
CA VAL A 37 8.28 -0.35 14.69
C VAL A 37 9.28 0.80 14.69
N THR A 38 10.43 0.64 15.35
CA THR A 38 11.48 1.66 15.36
C THR A 38 11.98 1.97 13.95
N GLN A 39 12.29 0.93 13.16
CA GLN A 39 12.69 1.09 11.77
C GLN A 39 11.59 1.73 10.92
N MET A 40 10.33 1.32 11.12
CA MET A 40 9.18 1.88 10.42
C MET A 40 9.00 3.38 10.72
N VAL A 41 9.15 3.80 11.97
CA VAL A 41 9.06 5.20 12.39
C VAL A 41 10.22 6.02 11.85
N SER A 42 11.46 5.51 11.93
CA SER A 42 12.63 6.17 11.34
C SER A 42 12.44 6.37 9.84
N GLN A 43 12.04 5.33 9.11
CA GLN A 43 11.77 5.41 7.67
C GLN A 43 10.68 6.45 7.35
N PHE A 44 9.62 6.53 8.16
CA PHE A 44 8.58 7.54 8.00
C PHE A 44 9.10 8.97 8.27
N ALA A 45 9.89 9.17 9.33
CA ALA A 45 10.36 10.48 9.77
C ALA A 45 11.47 11.04 8.87
N GLU A 46 12.37 10.19 8.38
CA GLU A 46 13.53 10.58 7.59
C GLU A 46 13.23 10.67 6.08
N ALA A 47 12.06 10.18 5.63
CA ALA A 47 11.67 10.26 4.23
C ALA A 47 11.60 11.72 3.73
N ASN A 48 12.48 12.06 2.78
CA ASN A 48 12.38 13.26 1.95
C ASN A 48 11.94 12.90 0.52
N THR A 49 12.33 11.70 0.08
CA THR A 49 11.96 11.14 -1.22
C THR A 49 11.64 9.65 -1.03
N VAL A 50 10.60 9.20 -1.71
CA VAL A 50 10.23 7.78 -1.85
C VAL A 50 10.53 7.37 -3.29
N GLU A 51 11.61 6.63 -3.47
CA GLU A 51 11.95 5.99 -4.74
C GLU A 51 11.16 4.69 -4.89
N ILE A 52 10.39 4.58 -5.97
CA ILE A 52 9.62 3.37 -6.29
C ILE A 52 10.22 2.64 -7.48
N GLN A 53 10.20 1.31 -7.41
CA GLN A 53 10.64 0.42 -8.48
C GLN A 53 9.68 -0.76 -8.70
N GLY A 54 8.70 -0.96 -7.83
CA GLY A 54 7.70 -2.04 -7.95
C GLY A 54 7.82 -3.20 -6.99
N THR A 55 8.85 -3.24 -6.14
CA THR A 55 9.13 -4.41 -5.27
C THR A 55 9.53 -4.11 -3.83
N THR A 56 9.81 -2.85 -3.48
CA THR A 56 10.40 -2.47 -2.17
C THR A 56 9.60 -1.43 -1.37
N LEU A 57 8.40 -1.06 -1.85
CA LEU A 57 7.56 -0.07 -1.17
C LEU A 57 7.09 -0.56 0.20
N THR A 58 7.24 0.26 1.24
CA THR A 58 6.87 -0.08 2.62
C THR A 58 5.65 0.70 3.12
N VAL A 59 5.05 0.24 4.22
CA VAL A 59 3.93 0.94 4.90
C VAL A 59 4.33 2.34 5.41
N ALA A 60 5.58 2.51 5.86
CA ALA A 60 6.10 3.80 6.30
C ALA A 60 6.21 4.79 5.15
N GLN A 61 6.70 4.36 3.98
CA GLN A 61 6.80 5.19 2.78
C GLN A 61 5.43 5.62 2.24
N VAL A 62 4.48 4.69 2.19
CA VAL A 62 3.08 5.01 1.82
C VAL A 62 2.49 6.05 2.78
N THR A 63 2.73 5.87 4.08
CA THR A 63 2.24 6.79 5.11
C THR A 63 2.93 8.16 5.04
N ALA A 64 4.22 8.21 4.73
CA ALA A 64 4.96 9.44 4.51
C ALA A 64 4.37 10.24 3.35
N ILE A 65 4.15 9.61 2.19
CA ILE A 65 3.50 10.26 1.04
C ILE A 65 2.07 10.72 1.36
N SER A 66 1.34 9.96 2.16
CA SER A 66 -0.03 10.30 2.54
C SER A 66 -0.13 11.51 3.48
N ARG A 67 0.80 11.65 4.44
CA ARG A 67 0.70 12.64 5.53
C ARG A 67 1.63 13.84 5.38
N ARG A 68 2.69 13.73 4.57
CA ARG A 68 3.74 14.74 4.45
C ARG A 68 3.84 15.23 3.01
N ASN A 69 3.19 16.36 2.74
CA ASN A 69 3.07 16.93 1.39
C ASN A 69 4.41 17.26 0.73
N GLN A 70 5.46 17.47 1.52
CA GLN A 70 6.82 17.77 1.08
C GLN A 70 7.62 16.54 0.63
N VAL A 71 7.14 15.32 0.91
CA VAL A 71 7.85 14.10 0.51
C VAL A 71 7.60 13.85 -0.97
N MET A 72 8.69 13.75 -1.72
CA MET A 72 8.67 13.58 -3.17
C MET A 72 8.63 12.11 -3.57
N VAL A 73 8.04 11.82 -4.72
CA VAL A 73 8.10 10.51 -5.38
C VAL A 73 9.12 10.59 -6.51
N SER A 74 10.00 9.58 -6.56
CA SER A 74 10.91 9.37 -7.68
C SER A 74 10.71 7.97 -8.25
N LEU A 75 10.89 7.83 -9.56
CA LEU A 75 10.83 6.55 -10.24
C LEU A 75 12.25 6.06 -10.49
N ASP A 76 12.58 4.84 -10.08
CA ASP A 76 13.85 4.22 -10.43
C ASP A 76 13.81 3.78 -11.90
N GLU A 77 14.20 4.71 -12.78
CA GLU A 77 14.29 4.48 -14.22
C GLU A 77 15.25 3.33 -14.54
N SER A 78 16.40 3.29 -13.84
CA SER A 78 17.46 2.33 -14.12
C SER A 78 17.02 0.89 -13.92
N THR A 79 16.15 0.65 -12.93
CA THR A 79 15.66 -0.70 -12.60
C THR A 79 14.37 -1.06 -13.34
N ALA A 80 13.50 -0.09 -13.61
CA ALA A 80 12.12 -0.38 -14.04
C ALA A 80 11.78 0.03 -15.47
N ARG A 81 12.43 1.03 -16.06
CA ARG A 81 12.00 1.62 -17.34
C ARG A 81 11.96 0.61 -18.48
N ASP A 82 13.03 -0.16 -18.65
CA ASP A 82 13.16 -1.12 -19.74
C ASP A 82 12.10 -2.22 -19.68
N ARG A 83 11.84 -2.80 -18.49
CA ARG A 83 10.82 -3.86 -18.34
C ARG A 83 9.40 -3.32 -18.53
N VAL A 84 9.13 -2.08 -18.13
CA VAL A 84 7.85 -1.42 -18.38
C VAL A 84 7.65 -1.21 -19.89
N ALA A 85 8.64 -0.62 -20.56
CA ALA A 85 8.62 -0.38 -22.00
C ALA A 85 8.47 -1.68 -22.82
N ASN A 86 9.19 -2.74 -22.45
CA ASN A 86 9.08 -4.05 -23.09
C ASN A 86 7.65 -4.60 -23.01
N SER A 87 7.00 -4.46 -21.86
CA SER A 87 5.62 -4.92 -21.69
C SER A 87 4.61 -4.12 -22.53
N ALA A 88 4.80 -2.80 -22.64
CA ALA A 88 3.96 -1.94 -23.46
C ALA A 88 4.12 -2.25 -24.95
N ASN A 89 5.36 -2.37 -25.42
CA ASN A 89 5.69 -2.74 -26.80
C ASN A 89 5.15 -4.13 -27.15
N TRP A 90 5.20 -5.07 -26.22
CA TRP A 90 4.62 -6.40 -26.41
C TRP A 90 3.11 -6.34 -26.66
N VAL A 91 2.36 -5.54 -25.92
CA VAL A 91 0.91 -5.36 -26.14
C VAL A 91 0.65 -4.83 -27.55
N THR A 92 1.34 -3.76 -27.94
CA THR A 92 1.21 -3.15 -29.28
C THR A 92 1.49 -4.15 -30.39
N ASN A 93 2.58 -4.92 -30.28
CA ASN A 93 2.97 -5.92 -31.27
C ASN A 93 2.00 -7.12 -31.36
N ASN A 94 1.35 -7.51 -30.27
CA ASN A 94 0.37 -8.61 -30.29
C ASN A 94 -0.95 -8.19 -30.93
N ILE A 95 -1.37 -6.94 -30.70
CA ILE A 95 -2.58 -6.39 -31.31
C ILE A 95 -2.42 -6.29 -32.82
N SER A 96 -1.25 -5.83 -33.32
CA SER A 96 -0.99 -5.77 -34.76
C SER A 96 -1.04 -7.15 -35.44
N ARG A 97 -0.90 -8.24 -34.67
CA ARG A 97 -1.01 -9.63 -35.16
C ARG A 97 -2.44 -10.19 -35.11
N GLY A 98 -3.43 -9.40 -34.67
CA GLY A 98 -4.83 -9.82 -34.58
C GLY A 98 -5.12 -10.78 -33.41
N THR A 99 -4.31 -10.73 -32.35
CA THR A 99 -4.44 -11.65 -31.20
C THR A 99 -5.65 -11.27 -30.35
N ASP A 100 -6.39 -12.28 -29.87
CA ASP A 100 -7.50 -12.07 -28.95
C ASP A 100 -6.99 -11.94 -27.52
N THR A 101 -7.26 -10.81 -26.86
CA THR A 101 -6.75 -10.52 -25.51
C THR A 101 -7.80 -9.81 -24.66
N TYR A 102 -8.05 -10.34 -23.45
CA TYR A 102 -9.06 -9.83 -22.54
C TYR A 102 -8.86 -8.35 -22.18
N GLY A 103 -9.91 -7.55 -22.34
CA GLY A 103 -9.90 -6.11 -22.03
C GLY A 103 -9.00 -5.27 -22.95
N VAL A 104 -8.52 -5.87 -24.03
CA VAL A 104 -7.73 -5.24 -25.09
C VAL A 104 -8.51 -5.28 -26.40
N THR A 105 -8.88 -6.48 -26.86
CA THR A 105 -9.74 -6.71 -28.05
C THR A 105 -11.12 -7.26 -27.68
N THR A 106 -11.35 -7.56 -26.40
CA THR A 106 -12.63 -8.06 -25.89
C THR A 106 -13.34 -7.06 -24.99
N GLY A 107 -14.64 -7.25 -24.77
CA GLY A 107 -15.36 -6.58 -23.69
C GLY A 107 -14.87 -6.94 -22.28
N PHE A 108 -15.48 -6.33 -21.26
CA PHE A 108 -15.10 -6.46 -19.85
C PHE A 108 -16.13 -7.27 -19.05
N GLY A 109 -15.69 -7.96 -18.00
CA GLY A 109 -16.58 -8.71 -17.10
C GLY A 109 -17.46 -9.72 -17.85
N ALA A 110 -18.77 -9.72 -17.57
CA ALA A 110 -19.75 -10.61 -18.21
C ALA A 110 -19.86 -10.42 -19.74
N THR A 111 -19.36 -9.30 -20.28
CA THR A 111 -19.37 -8.99 -21.72
C THR A 111 -18.06 -9.36 -22.43
N SER A 112 -17.19 -10.14 -21.79
CA SER A 112 -15.90 -10.58 -22.35
C SER A 112 -15.99 -11.40 -23.64
N HIS A 113 -17.18 -11.85 -24.04
CA HIS A 113 -17.44 -12.50 -25.32
C HIS A 113 -17.58 -11.51 -26.50
N ARG A 114 -17.78 -10.21 -26.25
CA ARG A 114 -17.81 -9.18 -27.29
C ARG A 114 -16.40 -8.91 -27.83
N ARG A 115 -16.28 -8.50 -29.10
CA ARG A 115 -15.01 -8.22 -29.78
C ARG A 115 -15.04 -6.86 -30.46
N THR A 116 -13.89 -6.19 -30.53
CA THR A 116 -13.70 -4.95 -31.29
C THR A 116 -12.25 -4.81 -31.75
N THR A 117 -12.04 -4.11 -32.86
CA THR A 117 -10.72 -3.68 -33.33
C THR A 117 -10.40 -2.24 -32.92
N LYS A 118 -11.39 -1.51 -32.38
CA LYS A 118 -11.26 -0.12 -31.90
C LYS A 118 -10.74 -0.10 -30.45
N THR A 119 -9.49 -0.51 -30.26
CA THR A 119 -8.92 -0.76 -28.93
C THR A 119 -8.79 0.52 -28.09
N ALA A 120 -8.45 1.66 -28.70
CA ALA A 120 -8.37 2.96 -28.03
C ALA A 120 -9.75 3.45 -27.55
N ASP A 121 -10.77 3.43 -28.43
CA ASP A 121 -12.15 3.77 -28.08
C ASP A 121 -12.67 2.90 -26.92
N LEU A 122 -12.32 1.61 -26.92
CA LEU A 122 -12.68 0.70 -25.84
C LEU A 122 -12.07 1.11 -24.49
N GLN A 123 -10.82 1.60 -24.46
CA GLN A 123 -10.23 2.10 -23.22
C GLN A 123 -10.89 3.40 -22.77
N ALA A 124 -11.20 4.32 -23.69
CA ALA A 124 -11.92 5.55 -23.36
C ALA A 124 -13.31 5.25 -22.77
N GLU A 125 -14.01 4.29 -23.36
CA GLU A 125 -15.31 3.83 -22.88
C GLU A 125 -15.21 3.14 -21.52
N LEU A 126 -14.15 2.35 -21.28
CA LEU A 126 -13.87 1.75 -19.97
C LEU A 126 -13.82 2.79 -18.86
N ILE A 127 -13.04 3.86 -19.06
CA ILE A 127 -12.96 4.93 -18.07
C ILE A 127 -14.31 5.64 -17.93
N ARG A 128 -15.01 5.89 -19.03
CA ARG A 128 -16.31 6.55 -19.03
C ARG A 128 -17.35 5.82 -18.19
N PHE A 129 -17.53 4.51 -18.37
CA PHE A 129 -18.55 3.77 -17.64
C PHE A 129 -18.15 3.49 -16.19
N LEU A 130 -16.84 3.44 -15.87
CA LEU A 130 -16.35 3.26 -14.51
C LEU A 130 -16.41 4.53 -13.65
N ASN A 131 -16.50 5.72 -14.24
CA ASN A 131 -16.80 6.97 -13.53
C ASN A 131 -18.28 7.00 -13.06
N ALA A 132 -18.66 6.04 -12.24
CA ALA A 132 -19.99 5.82 -11.69
C ALA A 132 -20.09 6.20 -10.20
N GLY A 133 -19.03 6.76 -9.63
CA GLY A 133 -18.99 7.16 -8.23
C GLY A 133 -19.76 8.46 -7.97
N VAL A 134 -20.42 8.53 -6.81
CA VAL A 134 -21.08 9.75 -6.34
C VAL A 134 -20.08 10.53 -5.49
N ILE A 135 -19.74 11.74 -5.93
CA ILE A 135 -18.90 12.68 -5.17
C ILE A 135 -19.81 13.75 -4.60
N GLY A 136 -19.95 13.75 -3.28
CA GLY A 136 -20.76 14.74 -2.55
C GLY A 136 -19.88 15.59 -1.64
N LYS A 137 -20.44 15.96 -0.48
CA LYS A 137 -19.67 16.61 0.60
C LYS A 137 -18.53 15.71 1.10
N GLU A 138 -18.77 14.41 1.13
CA GLU A 138 -17.76 13.40 1.41
C GLU A 138 -17.18 12.84 0.11
N ASN A 139 -15.86 12.71 0.09
CA ASN A 139 -15.08 12.06 -0.93
C ASN A 139 -13.93 11.28 -0.26
N LEU A 140 -13.21 10.47 -1.01
CA LEU A 140 -12.00 9.85 -0.47
C LEU A 140 -11.01 10.97 -0.11
N PRO A 141 -10.50 11.03 1.14
CA PRO A 141 -9.53 12.03 1.53
C PRO A 141 -8.34 12.10 0.56
N THR A 142 -7.92 13.31 0.20
CA THR A 142 -6.85 13.55 -0.77
C THR A 142 -5.55 12.83 -0.41
N SER A 143 -5.25 12.70 0.88
CA SER A 143 -4.11 11.93 1.42
C SER A 143 -4.15 10.45 1.04
N TYR A 144 -5.35 9.83 1.02
CA TYR A 144 -5.53 8.45 0.59
C TYR A 144 -5.55 8.32 -0.94
N SER A 145 -6.10 9.30 -1.66
CA SER A 145 -6.02 9.36 -3.12
C SER A 145 -4.55 9.44 -3.59
N LYS A 146 -3.73 10.27 -2.95
CA LYS A 146 -2.28 10.38 -3.22
C LYS A 146 -1.55 9.08 -2.93
N ALA A 147 -1.83 8.45 -1.79
CA ALA A 147 -1.28 7.14 -1.44
C ALA A 147 -1.69 6.05 -2.45
N ALA A 148 -2.94 6.07 -2.94
CA ALA A 148 -3.41 5.15 -3.97
C ALA A 148 -2.68 5.35 -5.31
N MET A 149 -2.40 6.60 -5.69
CA MET A 149 -1.57 6.90 -6.87
C MET A 149 -0.16 6.32 -6.72
N LEU A 150 0.47 6.44 -5.55
CA LEU A 150 1.80 5.88 -5.27
C LEU A 150 1.80 4.35 -5.41
N VAL A 151 0.85 3.68 -4.76
CA VAL A 151 0.75 2.21 -4.81
C VAL A 151 0.45 1.74 -6.23
N ARG A 152 -0.43 2.46 -6.95
CA ARG A 152 -0.75 2.16 -8.35
C ARG A 152 0.46 2.32 -9.25
N ALA A 153 1.23 3.40 -9.11
CA ALA A 153 2.46 3.61 -9.87
C ALA A 153 3.47 2.48 -9.58
N ASN A 154 3.75 2.20 -8.30
CA ASN A 154 4.67 1.14 -7.90
C ASN A 154 4.26 -0.23 -8.48
N THR A 155 2.98 -0.62 -8.36
CA THR A 155 2.51 -1.92 -8.88
C THR A 155 2.53 -2.03 -10.41
N LEU A 156 2.59 -0.92 -11.15
CA LEU A 156 2.76 -0.91 -12.60
C LEU A 156 4.23 -1.09 -13.04
N MET A 157 5.20 -0.79 -12.16
CA MET A 157 6.64 -0.78 -12.48
C MET A 157 7.30 -2.16 -12.58
N GLN A 158 6.56 -3.23 -12.28
CA GLN A 158 7.08 -4.61 -12.39
C GLN A 158 7.26 -5.08 -13.84
N GLY A 159 6.71 -4.36 -14.83
CA GLY A 159 6.86 -4.72 -16.25
C GLY A 159 5.89 -5.80 -16.74
N TYR A 160 4.74 -5.98 -16.08
CA TYR A 160 3.71 -6.97 -16.46
C TYR A 160 2.35 -6.36 -16.79
N SER A 161 2.27 -5.04 -16.89
CA SER A 161 0.98 -4.33 -16.99
C SER A 161 0.64 -3.84 -18.39
N GLY A 162 1.63 -3.67 -19.27
CA GLY A 162 1.44 -3.15 -20.62
C GLY A 162 1.03 -1.68 -20.62
N ILE A 163 1.71 -0.85 -19.83
CA ILE A 163 1.49 0.60 -19.75
C ILE A 163 2.77 1.36 -20.11
N ARG A 164 2.61 2.52 -20.74
CA ARG A 164 3.71 3.43 -21.02
C ARG A 164 4.36 4.02 -19.76
N TRP A 165 5.67 4.24 -19.83
CA TRP A 165 6.46 4.84 -18.75
C TRP A 165 6.04 6.29 -18.48
N GLU A 166 5.71 7.01 -19.55
CA GLU A 166 5.30 8.42 -19.54
C GLU A 166 4.04 8.65 -18.70
N ILE A 167 3.17 7.64 -18.57
CA ILE A 167 2.00 7.72 -17.68
C ILE A 167 2.43 7.64 -16.21
N LEU A 168 3.46 6.84 -15.88
CA LEU A 168 4.01 6.76 -14.54
C LEU A 168 4.71 8.07 -14.16
N GLU A 169 5.46 8.67 -15.09
CA GLU A 169 6.09 9.99 -14.92
C GLU A 169 5.04 11.07 -14.63
N ALA A 170 3.95 11.10 -15.42
CA ALA A 170 2.84 12.02 -15.18
C ALA A 170 2.18 11.82 -13.81
N MET A 171 2.00 10.57 -13.37
CA MET A 171 1.49 10.27 -12.02
C MET A 171 2.45 10.78 -10.93
N ALA A 172 3.76 10.59 -11.11
CA ALA A 172 4.77 11.09 -10.17
C ALA A 172 4.74 12.61 -10.07
N GLU A 173 4.67 13.30 -11.21
CA GLU A 173 4.64 14.77 -11.26
C GLU A 173 3.37 15.35 -10.59
N LEU A 174 2.20 14.74 -10.86
CA LEU A 174 0.95 15.11 -10.18
C LEU A 174 1.05 14.92 -8.66
N MET A 175 1.66 13.82 -8.19
CA MET A 175 1.88 13.59 -6.76
C MET A 175 2.84 14.61 -6.15
N ASN A 176 3.93 14.92 -6.84
CA ASN A 176 4.97 15.85 -6.41
C ASN A 176 4.45 17.28 -6.29
N GLN A 177 3.56 17.68 -7.18
CA GLN A 177 2.87 18.98 -7.11
C GLN A 177 1.61 18.97 -6.23
N ASN A 178 1.28 17.84 -5.60
CA ASN A 178 0.06 17.67 -4.80
C ASN A 178 -1.24 17.97 -5.58
N LEU A 179 -1.25 17.69 -6.88
CA LEU A 179 -2.38 17.85 -7.78
C LEU A 179 -3.16 16.53 -7.88
N ILE A 180 -3.94 16.25 -6.84
CA ILE A 180 -4.55 14.94 -6.62
C ILE A 180 -6.05 14.97 -6.98
N PRO A 181 -6.54 14.00 -7.77
CA PRO A 181 -7.95 13.98 -8.19
C PRO A 181 -8.90 13.68 -7.02
N LYS A 182 -10.11 14.24 -7.08
CA LYS A 182 -11.22 13.87 -6.20
C LYS A 182 -11.72 12.48 -6.57
N LEU A 183 -11.60 11.55 -5.64
CA LEU A 183 -12.10 10.19 -5.78
C LEU A 183 -13.38 10.00 -4.97
N PRO A 184 -14.36 9.20 -5.44
CA PRO A 184 -15.53 8.85 -4.65
C PRO A 184 -15.12 8.00 -3.44
N LEU A 185 -15.76 8.22 -2.29
CA LEU A 185 -15.49 7.46 -1.07
C LEU A 185 -15.96 6.00 -1.17
N ARG A 186 -17.01 5.74 -1.96
CA ARG A 186 -17.66 4.43 -2.12
C ARG A 186 -17.77 4.05 -3.60
N GLY A 187 -18.03 2.78 -3.87
CA GLY A 187 -18.24 2.24 -5.22
C GLY A 187 -17.26 1.15 -5.65
N THR A 188 -16.35 0.73 -4.77
CA THR A 188 -15.47 -0.42 -4.99
C THR A 188 -15.83 -1.59 -4.06
N ILE A 189 -15.58 -2.81 -4.54
CA ILE A 189 -15.60 -4.05 -3.75
C ILE A 189 -14.20 -4.69 -3.64
N THR A 190 -13.18 -4.10 -4.27
CA THR A 190 -11.77 -4.50 -4.20
C THR A 190 -11.46 -5.95 -4.60
N ALA A 191 -12.39 -6.65 -5.29
CA ALA A 191 -12.23 -8.05 -5.66
C ALA A 191 -11.21 -8.26 -6.79
N SER A 192 -11.48 -7.70 -7.97
CA SER A 192 -10.55 -7.72 -9.11
C SER A 192 -9.79 -6.42 -9.28
N GLY A 193 -10.22 -5.35 -8.63
CA GLY A 193 -9.57 -4.04 -8.65
C GLY A 193 -10.46 -2.96 -8.08
N ASP A 194 -9.86 -1.87 -7.65
CA ASP A 194 -10.55 -0.66 -7.19
C ASP A 194 -11.06 0.17 -8.38
N LEU A 195 -11.83 -0.48 -9.26
CA LEU A 195 -12.15 -0.03 -10.62
C LEU A 195 -12.75 1.39 -10.65
N VAL A 196 -13.79 1.62 -9.84
CA VAL A 196 -14.50 2.90 -9.80
C VAL A 196 -13.58 4.03 -9.33
N PRO A 197 -12.98 4.01 -8.13
CA PRO A 197 -12.11 5.11 -7.71
C PRO A 197 -10.87 5.28 -8.58
N LEU A 198 -10.22 4.20 -9.04
CA LEU A 198 -9.04 4.32 -9.92
C LEU A 198 -9.38 4.92 -11.29
N SER A 199 -10.63 4.80 -11.76
CA SER A 199 -11.07 5.46 -12.99
C SER A 199 -11.05 6.99 -12.90
N TYR A 200 -11.07 7.59 -11.71
CA TYR A 200 -10.94 9.04 -11.54
C TYR A 200 -9.48 9.50 -11.68
N ILE A 201 -8.50 8.65 -11.31
CA ILE A 201 -7.08 8.89 -11.61
C ILE A 201 -6.86 8.80 -13.13
N ALA A 202 -7.37 7.74 -13.77
CA ALA A 202 -7.33 7.63 -15.23
C ALA A 202 -8.07 8.79 -15.91
N GLY A 203 -9.18 9.25 -15.33
CA GLY A 203 -9.95 10.38 -15.83
C GLY A 203 -9.20 11.71 -15.77
N LEU A 204 -8.36 11.93 -14.76
CA LEU A 204 -7.44 13.05 -14.71
C LEU A 204 -6.39 12.95 -15.82
N LEU A 205 -5.70 11.82 -15.94
CA LEU A 205 -4.66 11.60 -16.95
C LEU A 205 -5.19 11.76 -18.39
N THR A 206 -6.45 11.38 -18.63
CA THR A 206 -7.13 11.49 -19.93
C THR A 206 -7.91 12.78 -20.12
N GLY A 207 -7.84 13.73 -19.16
CA GLY A 207 -8.46 15.05 -19.29
C GLY A 207 -9.99 15.02 -19.39
N ARG A 208 -10.65 14.05 -18.74
CA ARG A 208 -12.11 13.96 -18.73
C ARG A 208 -12.73 15.22 -18.13
N HIS A 209 -13.76 15.74 -18.78
CA HIS A 209 -14.44 16.99 -18.41
C HIS A 209 -15.00 17.01 -16.98
N ASN A 210 -15.28 15.85 -16.39
CA ASN A 210 -15.79 15.73 -15.02
C ASN A 210 -14.68 15.51 -13.98
N SER A 211 -13.41 15.51 -14.39
CA SER A 211 -12.27 15.33 -13.48
C SER A 211 -11.99 16.64 -12.73
N LYS A 212 -11.94 16.53 -11.40
CA LYS A 212 -11.69 17.64 -10.48
C LYS A 212 -10.50 17.30 -9.59
N VAL A 213 -9.66 18.29 -9.32
CA VAL A 213 -8.48 18.19 -8.46
C VAL A 213 -8.61 19.18 -7.31
N VAL A 214 -8.17 18.78 -6.12
CA VAL A 214 -8.08 19.68 -4.94
C VAL A 214 -6.62 20.02 -4.72
N THR A 215 -6.28 21.31 -4.73
CA THR A 215 -4.93 21.80 -4.45
C THR A 215 -4.65 21.81 -2.94
N LEU A 216 -3.39 22.06 -2.54
CA LEU A 216 -3.03 22.18 -1.12
C LEU A 216 -3.73 23.35 -0.43
N GLU A 217 -4.04 24.40 -1.19
CA GLU A 217 -4.75 25.59 -0.72
C GLU A 217 -6.26 25.32 -0.53
N GLY A 218 -6.73 24.12 -0.87
CA GLY A 218 -8.14 23.74 -0.80
C GLY A 218 -8.98 24.21 -1.99
N GLU A 219 -8.35 24.75 -3.03
CA GLU A 219 -9.02 25.15 -4.28
C GLU A 219 -9.40 23.90 -5.08
N GLU A 220 -10.62 23.88 -5.63
CA GLU A 220 -11.02 22.89 -6.61
C GLU A 220 -10.80 23.42 -8.03
N ILE A 221 -9.97 22.72 -8.80
CA ILE A 221 -9.64 23.06 -10.19
C ILE A 221 -10.05 21.95 -11.16
N GLU A 222 -10.19 22.30 -12.43
CA GLU A 222 -10.43 21.34 -13.52
C GLU A 222 -9.21 20.44 -13.73
N GLY A 223 -9.44 19.18 -14.10
CA GLY A 223 -8.34 18.24 -14.38
C GLY A 223 -7.38 18.71 -15.46
N ILE A 224 -7.87 19.40 -16.49
CA ILE A 224 -7.01 19.94 -17.57
C ILE A 224 -6.07 21.05 -17.06
N GLU A 225 -6.52 21.84 -16.09
CA GLU A 225 -5.71 22.87 -15.45
C GLU A 225 -4.65 22.23 -14.56
N ALA A 226 -5.00 21.18 -13.81
CA ALA A 226 -4.04 20.41 -13.03
C ALA A 226 -2.95 19.78 -13.90
N LEU A 227 -3.28 19.19 -15.05
CA LEU A 227 -2.28 18.66 -15.99
C LEU A 227 -1.30 19.75 -16.46
N LYS A 228 -1.80 20.94 -16.80
CA LYS A 228 -0.94 22.07 -17.21
C LYS A 228 -0.02 22.54 -16.09
N ARG A 229 -0.52 22.68 -14.86
CA ARG A 229 0.29 23.04 -13.68
C ARG A 229 1.39 22.00 -13.45
N ALA A 230 1.04 20.72 -13.60
CA ALA A 230 1.97 19.59 -13.57
C ALA A 230 2.96 19.53 -14.75
N GLY A 231 2.97 20.50 -15.68
CA GLY A 231 3.87 20.47 -16.85
C GLY A 231 3.52 19.37 -17.87
N ILE A 232 2.35 18.74 -17.77
CA ILE A 232 1.89 17.70 -18.69
C ILE A 232 1.20 18.40 -19.88
N GLY A 233 1.89 18.41 -21.02
CA GLY A 233 1.51 19.23 -22.18
C GLY A 233 0.13 18.92 -22.78
N SER A 234 -0.35 17.68 -22.67
CA SER A 234 -1.66 17.26 -23.14
C SER A 234 -2.19 16.04 -22.38
N PRO A 235 -3.52 15.87 -22.27
CA PRO A 235 -4.11 14.62 -21.81
C PRO A 235 -3.63 13.41 -22.61
N PHE A 236 -3.53 12.26 -21.95
CA PHE A 236 -3.14 11.01 -22.59
C PHE A 236 -4.31 10.40 -23.36
N GLU A 237 -4.06 10.04 -24.62
CA GLU A 237 -4.88 9.06 -25.33
C GLU A 237 -4.42 7.66 -24.94
N LEU A 238 -5.29 6.88 -24.29
CA LEU A 238 -4.95 5.56 -23.79
C LEU A 238 -4.82 4.56 -24.94
N GLN A 239 -3.66 3.93 -25.00
CA GLN A 239 -3.42 2.79 -25.86
C GLN A 239 -4.12 1.56 -25.29
N ALA A 240 -4.24 0.54 -26.13
CA ALA A 240 -4.80 -0.72 -25.74
C ALA A 240 -4.12 -1.28 -24.47
N LYS A 241 -4.91 -1.88 -23.57
CA LYS A 241 -4.53 -2.35 -22.22
C LYS A 241 -4.29 -1.25 -21.16
N GLU A 242 -3.98 -0.01 -21.53
CA GLU A 242 -3.58 1.02 -20.56
C GLU A 242 -4.72 1.46 -19.63
N GLY A 243 -5.94 1.59 -20.16
CA GLY A 243 -7.12 1.88 -19.34
C GLY A 243 -7.35 0.79 -18.29
N LEU A 244 -7.25 -0.47 -18.72
CA LEU A 244 -7.33 -1.60 -17.79
C LEU A 244 -6.16 -1.60 -16.80
N ALA A 245 -4.94 -1.30 -17.23
CA ALA A 245 -3.77 -1.23 -16.36
C ALA A 245 -3.96 -0.20 -15.24
N LEU A 246 -4.55 0.96 -15.53
CA LEU A 246 -4.81 2.01 -14.55
C LEU A 246 -5.90 1.62 -13.54
N VAL A 247 -6.99 0.99 -13.98
CA VAL A 247 -8.16 0.74 -13.10
C VAL A 247 -8.14 -0.62 -12.41
N ASN A 248 -7.43 -1.61 -12.98
CA ASN A 248 -7.41 -2.98 -12.47
C ASN A 248 -6.25 -3.17 -11.47
N GLY A 249 -6.52 -2.89 -10.20
CA GLY A 249 -5.64 -3.25 -9.08
C GLY A 249 -6.18 -2.79 -7.74
N THR A 250 -5.63 -3.31 -6.65
CA THR A 250 -6.11 -3.08 -5.27
C THR A 250 -5.45 -1.88 -4.60
N ALA A 251 -5.08 -0.87 -5.38
CA ALA A 251 -4.23 0.23 -4.92
C ALA A 251 -4.90 1.16 -3.91
N VAL A 252 -6.22 1.35 -3.99
CA VAL A 252 -6.93 2.22 -3.03
C VAL A 252 -7.06 1.52 -1.69
N GLY A 253 -7.52 0.26 -1.70
CA GLY A 253 -7.66 -0.53 -0.48
C GLY A 253 -6.33 -0.75 0.23
N SER A 254 -5.28 -1.12 -0.51
CA SER A 254 -3.93 -1.33 0.06
C SER A 254 -3.26 -0.04 0.53
N ALA A 255 -3.48 1.09 -0.13
CA ALA A 255 -2.98 2.39 0.34
C ALA A 255 -3.57 2.77 1.69
N VAL A 256 -4.89 2.66 1.85
CA VAL A 256 -5.56 2.91 3.14
C VAL A 256 -5.06 1.91 4.19
N ALA A 257 -5.02 0.61 3.85
CA ALA A 257 -4.55 -0.43 4.77
C ALA A 257 -3.11 -0.18 5.24
N ALA A 258 -2.20 0.26 4.37
CA ALA A 258 -0.83 0.58 4.75
C ALA A 258 -0.76 1.70 5.80
N THR A 259 -1.56 2.76 5.65
CA THR A 259 -1.62 3.85 6.65
C THR A 259 -2.22 3.39 7.98
N VAL A 260 -3.23 2.50 7.94
CA VAL A 260 -3.83 1.91 9.14
C VAL A 260 -2.84 0.97 9.84
N CYS A 261 -2.11 0.14 9.09
CA CYS A 261 -1.08 -0.74 9.65
C CYS A 261 0.05 0.05 10.31
N PHE A 262 0.43 1.20 9.75
CA PHE A 262 1.41 2.09 10.38
C PHE A 262 0.94 2.56 11.77
N ASP A 263 -0.30 3.08 11.87
CA ASP A 263 -0.86 3.53 13.14
C ASP A 263 -1.09 2.39 14.12
N ALA A 264 -1.61 1.25 13.65
CA ALA A 264 -1.89 0.10 14.49
C ALA A 264 -0.62 -0.43 15.18
N ASN A 265 0.51 -0.47 14.46
CA ASN A 265 1.79 -0.88 15.01
C ASN A 265 2.30 0.09 16.10
N LEU A 266 2.16 1.39 15.87
CA LEU A 266 2.47 2.42 16.87
C LEU A 266 1.60 2.30 18.12
N LEU A 267 0.28 2.15 17.93
CA LEU A 267 -0.68 2.05 19.03
C LEU A 267 -0.54 0.74 19.81
N ALA A 268 -0.16 -0.35 19.14
CA ALA A 268 0.15 -1.62 19.80
C ALA A 268 1.34 -1.44 20.77
N LEU A 269 2.44 -0.86 20.31
CA LEU A 269 3.61 -0.58 21.17
C LEU A 269 3.26 0.41 22.30
N LEU A 270 2.50 1.46 21.99
CA LEU A 270 2.02 2.42 22.99
C LEU A 270 1.19 1.73 24.08
N SER A 271 0.32 0.78 23.72
CA SER A 271 -0.50 0.05 24.70
C SER A 271 0.33 -0.77 25.70
N VAL A 272 1.45 -1.35 25.25
CA VAL A 272 2.41 -2.06 26.12
C VAL A 272 3.07 -1.08 27.09
N ILE A 273 3.53 0.08 26.59
CA ILE A 273 4.14 1.13 27.42
C ILE A 273 3.16 1.65 28.46
N LEU A 274 1.93 1.98 28.05
CA LEU A 274 0.89 2.48 28.96
C LEU A 274 0.47 1.44 30.00
N SER A 275 0.58 0.14 29.70
CA SER A 275 0.34 -0.93 30.67
C SER A 275 1.39 -0.95 31.80
N ALA A 276 2.65 -0.66 31.49
CA ALA A 276 3.68 -0.47 32.51
C ALA A 276 3.40 0.78 33.36
N LEU A 277 3.10 1.93 32.74
CA LEU A 277 2.77 3.15 33.47
C LEU A 277 1.52 2.98 34.35
N PHE A 278 0.53 2.23 33.88
CA PHE A 278 -0.64 1.86 34.66
C PHE A 278 -0.24 1.07 35.92
N CYS A 279 0.67 0.11 35.79
CA CYS A 279 1.21 -0.61 36.95
C CYS A 279 1.87 0.35 37.96
N GLU A 280 2.63 1.35 37.50
CA GLU A 280 3.25 2.35 38.38
C GLU A 280 2.24 3.13 39.20
N VAL A 281 1.26 3.76 38.55
CA VAL A 281 0.28 4.62 39.22
C VAL A 281 -0.71 3.84 40.08
N MET A 282 -0.93 2.57 39.77
CA MET A 282 -1.76 1.67 40.58
C MET A 282 -1.00 1.03 41.74
N HIS A 283 0.30 1.32 41.89
CA HIS A 283 1.17 0.64 42.84
C HIS A 283 1.10 -0.89 42.69
N GLY A 284 1.15 -1.35 41.44
CA GLY A 284 1.09 -2.76 41.11
C GLY A 284 2.34 -3.54 41.55
N LYS A 285 2.31 -4.84 41.25
CA LYS A 285 3.36 -5.81 41.56
C LYS A 285 4.12 -6.17 40.29
N PRO A 286 5.38 -5.74 40.08
CA PRO A 286 6.08 -5.91 38.80
C PRO A 286 6.38 -7.38 38.45
N GLU A 287 6.23 -8.32 39.39
CA GLU A 287 6.47 -9.76 39.19
C GLU A 287 5.60 -10.37 38.08
N PHE A 288 4.49 -9.73 37.68
CA PHE A 288 3.69 -10.17 36.52
C PHE A 288 4.46 -10.13 35.19
N THR A 289 5.60 -9.42 35.14
CA THR A 289 6.49 -9.31 33.98
C THR A 289 7.69 -10.26 34.04
N ASP A 290 7.72 -11.17 35.02
CA ASP A 290 8.83 -12.11 35.19
C ASP A 290 9.02 -12.99 33.92
N PRO A 291 10.23 -13.05 33.34
CA PRO A 291 10.48 -13.76 32.09
C PRO A 291 10.01 -15.22 32.10
N LEU A 292 10.18 -15.94 33.23
CA LEU A 292 9.82 -17.35 33.33
C LEU A 292 8.33 -17.57 33.10
N THR A 293 7.47 -16.66 33.58
CA THR A 293 6.02 -16.73 33.41
C THR A 293 5.61 -16.73 31.93
N HIS A 294 6.36 -16.00 31.11
CA HIS A 294 6.03 -15.80 29.70
C HIS A 294 6.75 -16.80 28.78
N GLU A 295 8.00 -17.16 29.08
CA GLU A 295 8.77 -18.17 28.36
C GLU A 295 8.06 -19.54 28.36
N LEU A 296 7.42 -19.90 29.47
CA LEU A 296 6.64 -21.14 29.61
C LEU A 296 5.38 -21.21 28.71
N LYS A 297 4.95 -20.09 28.10
CA LYS A 297 3.80 -20.03 27.18
C LYS A 297 4.19 -19.94 25.71
N HIS A 298 5.47 -19.74 25.40
CA HIS A 298 6.05 -19.75 24.05
C HIS A 298 5.51 -18.70 23.04
N HIS A 299 4.61 -17.79 23.44
CA HIS A 299 4.06 -16.77 22.54
C HIS A 299 5.01 -15.56 22.44
N PRO A 300 5.65 -15.31 21.27
CA PRO A 300 6.69 -14.30 21.15
C PRO A 300 6.20 -12.89 21.47
N GLY A 301 5.01 -12.50 20.99
CA GLY A 301 4.43 -11.18 21.30
C GLY A 301 4.17 -10.98 22.81
N GLN A 302 3.84 -12.04 23.55
CA GLN A 302 3.65 -11.97 25.00
C GLN A 302 5.00 -11.84 25.72
N ILE A 303 6.01 -12.61 25.30
CA ILE A 303 7.38 -12.55 25.85
C ILE A 303 7.97 -11.15 25.64
N GLU A 304 7.85 -10.61 24.42
CA GLU A 304 8.34 -9.27 24.10
C GLU A 304 7.62 -8.18 24.89
N SER A 305 6.28 -8.23 24.96
CA SER A 305 5.50 -7.24 25.73
C SER A 305 5.91 -7.21 27.21
N ALA A 306 6.09 -8.39 27.81
CA ALA A 306 6.56 -8.48 29.20
C ALA A 306 7.97 -7.96 29.38
N ALA A 307 8.89 -8.25 28.46
CA ALA A 307 10.25 -7.73 28.51
C ALA A 307 10.29 -6.19 28.43
N ILE A 308 9.47 -5.57 27.57
CA ILE A 308 9.34 -4.11 27.48
C ILE A 308 8.80 -3.53 28.80
N MET A 309 7.71 -4.09 29.33
CA MET A 309 7.14 -3.61 30.59
C MET A 309 8.13 -3.78 31.75
N LYS A 310 8.82 -4.93 31.82
CA LYS A 310 9.86 -5.19 32.82
C LYS A 310 10.97 -4.14 32.76
N PHE A 311 11.47 -3.83 31.57
CA PHE A 311 12.51 -2.81 31.38
C PHE A 311 12.08 -1.45 31.94
N LEU A 312 10.82 -1.04 31.68
CA LEU A 312 10.27 0.23 32.20
C LEU A 312 10.11 0.20 33.73
N LEU A 313 9.59 -0.91 34.28
CA LEU A 313 9.31 -1.05 35.71
C LEU A 313 10.57 -1.22 36.57
N ASP A 314 11.60 -1.90 36.07
CA ASP A 314 12.86 -2.11 36.79
C ASP A 314 13.57 -0.78 37.12
N GLY A 315 13.38 0.26 36.29
CA GLY A 315 13.93 1.60 36.47
C GLY A 315 13.06 2.56 37.28
N SER A 316 11.88 2.14 37.72
CA SER A 316 10.86 3.03 38.29
C SER A 316 11.05 3.35 39.78
N ASP A 317 11.00 4.63 40.14
CA ASP A 317 10.91 5.06 41.55
C ASP A 317 9.55 4.75 42.17
N TYR A 318 8.47 4.71 41.38
CA TYR A 318 7.14 4.31 41.84
C TYR A 318 7.13 2.84 42.27
N MET A 319 7.87 1.96 41.58
CA MET A 319 8.01 0.56 41.99
C MET A 319 8.77 0.41 43.32
N LYS A 320 9.80 1.23 43.56
CA LYS A 320 10.53 1.25 44.84
C LYS A 320 9.61 1.69 45.98
N GLU A 321 8.82 2.74 45.79
CA GLU A 321 7.87 3.22 46.78
C GLU A 321 6.73 2.20 47.03
N ALA A 322 6.20 1.61 45.96
CA ALA A 322 5.16 0.57 46.07
C ALA A 322 5.65 -0.62 46.91
N LYS A 323 6.92 -1.04 46.75
CA LYS A 323 7.52 -2.09 47.58
C LYS A 323 7.51 -1.72 49.08
N ILE A 324 7.97 -0.51 49.42
CA ILE A 324 7.97 -0.02 50.81
C ILE A 324 6.54 0.03 51.38
N ARG A 325 5.57 0.48 50.58
CA ARG A 325 4.16 0.56 50.97
C ARG A 325 3.58 -0.83 51.25
N HIS A 326 3.82 -1.80 50.36
CA HIS A 326 3.34 -3.17 50.52
C HIS A 326 3.94 -3.89 51.73
N GLU A 327 5.18 -3.57 52.09
CA GLU A 327 5.83 -4.09 53.29
C GLU A 327 5.22 -3.52 54.58
N LYS A 328 4.77 -2.25 54.56
CA LYS A 328 4.18 -1.57 55.72
C LYS A 328 2.70 -1.88 55.93
N ASP A 329 1.92 -2.02 54.88
CA ASP A 329 0.48 -2.30 54.95
C ASP A 329 0.06 -3.39 53.95
N PRO A 330 0.13 -4.67 54.35
CA PRO A 330 -0.22 -5.81 53.50
C PRO A 330 -1.69 -5.84 53.04
N LEU A 331 -2.58 -5.05 53.65
CA LEU A 331 -4.00 -4.99 53.27
C LEU A 331 -4.25 -4.02 52.12
N THR A 332 -3.32 -3.11 51.83
CA THR A 332 -3.34 -2.26 50.62
C THR A 332 -2.88 -3.00 49.36
N LYS A 333 -2.50 -4.28 49.50
CA LYS A 333 -2.09 -5.15 48.42
C LYS A 333 -3.24 -5.26 47.39
N PRO A 334 -3.00 -4.89 46.11
CA PRO A 334 -3.95 -5.20 45.05
C PRO A 334 -4.26 -6.70 45.09
N LYS A 335 -5.55 -7.05 45.14
CA LYS A 335 -5.96 -8.46 45.02
C LYS A 335 -5.45 -8.97 43.67
N GLN A 336 -4.94 -10.20 43.65
CA GLN A 336 -4.54 -10.87 42.42
C GLN A 336 -5.80 -11.13 41.59
N ASP A 337 -6.18 -10.16 40.76
CA ASP A 337 -7.07 -10.35 39.62
C ASP A 337 -6.28 -9.96 38.36
#